data_AF-A0AAU4QLL1-F1
#
_entry.id   AF-A0AAU4QLL1-F1
#
_cell.length_a   1.000
_cell.length_b   1.000
_cell.length_c   1.000
_cell.angle_alpha   90.00
_cell.angle_beta   90.00
_cell.angle_gamma   90.00
#
_symmetry.space_group_name_H-M   'P 1'
#
loop_
_entity.id
_entity.type
_entity.pdbx_description
1 polymer ?
#
loop_
_entity_poly.entity_id
_entity_poly.type
_entity_poly.pdbx_seq_one_letter_code
_entity_poly.pdbx_strand_id
1 'polypeptide(L)'
;MTSQEQALAIADRWLNPEGSMEPRREVRTQEFDLGWVVWAAPAEPERDPETGQRRPPADIGNACGVVDRRTGELTVWPSVPVDEVVQMYRLKHGGAGQGAGASEGGARPVTGPGNTAVFTYTDPANGEETNLFRTSAPGLPPAEYQAWAELRRMNVPAENVLAIHTDLRPSLLPGGYTAELLNTFRNAQLSCSQTYGARPEARAEGIAALVEQVETMHRMAGQQPPPRPHRVPVPAQVTPAEPMRDVALGRHLVEVFGEDGVRRFDADDITASALPEAAGATLTWAGLPADLPLFFTADRSDAPPAGGLFTDVATNLRERRSPAGEEKIGALAHLVRIGFDGVAVIAVQVLPGSGQPDGSGALWAVDPVTAAARYVNFSVAAFARSLALLADARQRLQGLDPVAAGAEVAALQEQLAAVDASALGNAETWWSLIVEQMWHGLF
;
A
#
# COMPACT_ATOMS: atom_id res chain seq x y z
N MET A 1 3.12 -40.83 8.68
CA MET A 1 1.94 -40.30 7.97
C MET A 1 0.78 -40.34 8.94
N THR A 2 0.15 -39.20 9.15
CA THR A 2 -1.01 -39.04 10.03
C THR A 2 -2.19 -39.80 9.43
N SER A 3 -2.92 -40.58 10.22
CA SER A 3 -4.17 -41.20 9.75
C SER A 3 -5.34 -40.21 9.85
N GLN A 4 -6.43 -40.47 9.12
CA GLN A 4 -7.65 -39.65 9.22
C GLN A 4 -8.20 -39.59 10.67
N GLU A 5 -8.16 -40.71 11.40
CA GLU A 5 -8.55 -40.77 12.82
C GLU A 5 -7.66 -39.88 13.70
N GLN A 6 -6.35 -39.84 13.43
CA GLN A 6 -5.43 -38.95 14.15
C GLN A 6 -5.68 -37.48 13.82
N ALA A 7 -5.93 -37.16 12.55
CA ALA A 7 -6.25 -35.79 12.14
C ALA A 7 -7.55 -35.29 12.78
N LEU A 8 -8.58 -36.14 12.86
CA LEU A 8 -9.83 -35.84 13.57
C LEU A 8 -9.61 -35.63 15.06
N ALA A 9 -8.79 -36.45 15.72
CA ALA A 9 -8.48 -36.27 17.14
C ALA A 9 -7.69 -34.98 17.42
N ILE A 10 -6.80 -34.58 16.51
CA ILE A 10 -6.05 -33.32 16.59
C ILE A 10 -7.01 -32.13 16.42
N ALA A 11 -7.89 -32.18 15.42
CA ALA A 11 -8.87 -31.15 15.15
C ALA A 11 -9.90 -31.00 16.28
N ASP A 12 -10.35 -32.11 16.87
CA ASP A 12 -11.27 -32.13 17.99
C ASP A 12 -10.66 -31.50 19.25
N ARG A 13 -9.40 -31.79 19.56
CA ARG A 13 -8.70 -31.15 20.69
C ARG A 13 -8.49 -29.65 20.46
N TRP A 14 -8.24 -29.26 19.21
CA TRP A 14 -8.07 -27.85 18.84
C TRP A 14 -9.38 -27.07 18.96
N LEU A 15 -10.50 -27.63 18.49
CA LEU A 15 -11.82 -26.99 18.56
C LEU A 15 -12.48 -27.11 19.94
N ASN A 16 -12.12 -28.13 20.73
CA ASN A 16 -12.70 -28.43 22.04
C ASN A 16 -11.60 -28.64 23.09
N PRO A 17 -10.86 -27.58 23.49
CA PRO A 17 -9.79 -27.69 24.47
C PRO A 17 -10.32 -28.16 25.84
N GLU A 18 -9.54 -28.98 26.55
CA GLU A 18 -9.91 -29.50 27.87
C GLU A 18 -10.15 -28.35 28.86
N GLY A 19 -11.30 -28.37 29.54
CA GLY A 19 -11.70 -27.33 30.50
C GLY A 19 -12.52 -26.18 29.92
N SER A 20 -12.85 -26.20 28.61
CA SER A 20 -13.81 -25.23 28.04
C SER A 20 -15.21 -25.42 28.64
N MET A 21 -15.87 -24.30 28.98
CA MET A 21 -17.27 -24.27 29.42
C MET A 21 -18.26 -24.14 28.25
N GLU A 22 -17.75 -24.00 27.01
CA GLU A 22 -18.57 -23.91 25.81
C GLU A 22 -19.11 -25.28 25.37
N PRO A 23 -20.28 -25.33 24.73
CA PRO A 23 -20.81 -26.57 24.16
C PRO A 23 -19.83 -27.13 23.13
N ARG A 24 -19.57 -28.43 23.24
CA ARG A 24 -18.64 -29.15 22.35
C ARG A 24 -19.05 -28.97 20.89
N ARG A 25 -18.13 -28.46 20.08
CA ARG A 25 -18.32 -28.13 18.67
C ARG A 25 -18.04 -29.36 17.82
N GLU A 26 -18.95 -29.67 16.90
CA GLU A 26 -18.74 -30.75 15.93
C GLU A 26 -17.64 -30.36 14.93
N VAL A 27 -16.71 -31.27 14.67
CA VAL A 27 -15.62 -31.08 13.70
C VAL A 27 -16.06 -31.55 12.32
N ARG A 28 -15.96 -30.67 11.32
CA ARG A 28 -16.04 -31.03 9.90
C ARG A 28 -14.67 -31.07 9.28
N THR A 29 -14.48 -31.97 8.32
CA THR A 29 -13.19 -32.15 7.65
C THR A 29 -13.36 -32.39 6.15
N GLN A 30 -12.36 -31.97 5.38
CA GLN A 30 -12.20 -32.29 3.96
C GLN A 30 -10.76 -32.68 3.70
N GLU A 31 -10.57 -33.87 3.13
CA GLU A 31 -9.25 -34.41 2.80
C GLU A 31 -8.72 -33.84 1.48
N PHE A 32 -7.42 -33.59 1.42
CA PHE A 32 -6.69 -33.25 0.19
C PHE A 32 -5.29 -33.87 0.20
N ASP A 33 -4.55 -33.70 -0.90
CA ASP A 33 -3.26 -34.36 -1.17
C ASP A 33 -2.18 -34.12 -0.09
N LEU A 34 -2.18 -32.98 0.60
CA LEU A 34 -1.19 -32.66 1.63
C LEU A 34 -1.71 -32.79 3.08
N GLY A 35 -3.00 -33.08 3.31
CA GLY A 35 -3.57 -33.03 4.65
C GLY A 35 -5.09 -33.10 4.73
N TRP A 36 -5.63 -32.55 5.82
CA TRP A 36 -7.06 -32.36 6.04
C TRP A 36 -7.32 -30.92 6.44
N VAL A 37 -8.25 -30.25 5.75
CA VAL A 37 -8.82 -28.99 6.22
C VAL A 37 -9.89 -29.33 7.25
N VAL A 38 -9.89 -28.64 8.40
CA VAL A 38 -10.76 -28.92 9.55
C VAL A 38 -11.39 -27.64 10.05
N TRP A 39 -12.68 -27.66 10.36
CA TRP A 39 -13.43 -26.48 10.83
C TRP A 39 -14.61 -26.88 11.71
N ALA A 40 -15.12 -25.95 12.52
CA ALA A 40 -16.32 -26.19 13.32
C ALA A 40 -17.58 -26.21 12.44
N ALA A 41 -18.49 -27.15 12.70
CA ALA A 41 -19.82 -27.12 12.10
C ALA A 41 -20.51 -25.76 12.39
N PRO A 42 -21.24 -25.20 11.42
CA PRO A 42 -21.94 -23.93 11.62
C PRO A 42 -22.91 -24.02 12.80
N ALA A 43 -22.92 -23.01 13.67
CA ALA A 43 -23.92 -22.91 14.73
C ALA A 43 -25.32 -22.78 14.11
N GLU A 44 -26.33 -23.39 14.73
CA GLU A 44 -27.71 -23.20 14.27
C GLU A 44 -28.10 -21.71 14.39
N PRO A 45 -28.82 -21.15 13.41
CA PRO A 45 -29.22 -19.76 13.44
C PRO A 45 -30.17 -19.49 14.61
N GLU A 46 -29.75 -18.60 15.52
CA GLU A 46 -30.60 -18.16 16.63
C GLU A 46 -31.79 -17.34 16.15
N ARG A 47 -32.93 -17.55 16.81
CA ARG A 47 -34.13 -16.72 16.62
C ARG A 47 -34.30 -15.81 17.81
N ASP A 48 -34.54 -14.54 17.54
CA ASP A 48 -34.93 -13.57 18.53
C ASP A 48 -36.19 -14.06 19.29
N PRO A 49 -36.13 -14.24 20.62
CA PRO A 49 -37.26 -14.75 21.38
C PRO A 49 -38.43 -13.76 21.49
N GLU A 50 -38.21 -12.46 21.28
CA GLU A 50 -39.26 -11.43 21.30
C GLU A 50 -39.84 -11.15 19.91
N THR A 51 -39.01 -11.17 18.86
CA THR A 51 -39.42 -10.77 17.50
C THR A 51 -39.53 -11.93 16.51
N GLY A 52 -39.01 -13.11 16.84
CA GLY A 52 -39.00 -14.30 15.99
C GLY A 52 -38.07 -14.21 14.76
N GLN A 53 -37.37 -13.09 14.58
CA GLN A 53 -36.46 -12.85 13.47
C GLN A 53 -35.17 -13.66 13.62
N ARG A 54 -34.65 -14.18 12.51
CA ARG A 54 -33.33 -14.84 12.49
C ARG A 54 -32.26 -13.78 12.78
N ARG A 55 -31.48 -13.98 13.83
CA ARG A 55 -30.27 -13.20 14.09
C ARG A 55 -29.05 -14.02 13.64
N PRO A 56 -28.00 -13.40 13.07
CA PRO A 56 -26.73 -14.07 12.89
C PRO A 56 -26.23 -14.60 14.25
N PRO A 57 -25.64 -15.80 14.33
CA PRO A 57 -25.06 -16.30 15.57
C PRO A 57 -24.07 -15.28 16.14
N ALA A 58 -24.04 -15.10 17.47
CA ALA A 58 -23.19 -14.13 18.13
C ALA A 58 -21.67 -14.39 17.93
N ASP A 59 -21.31 -15.65 17.61
CA ASP A 59 -19.94 -16.07 17.36
C ASP A 59 -19.56 -15.90 15.89
N ILE A 60 -19.17 -14.68 15.52
CA ILE A 60 -18.56 -14.40 14.21
C ILE A 60 -17.07 -14.79 14.27
N GLY A 61 -16.73 -15.97 13.75
CA GLY A 61 -15.35 -16.38 13.51
C GLY A 61 -15.07 -17.86 13.73
N ASN A 62 -15.52 -18.73 12.82
CA ASN A 62 -15.07 -20.12 12.84
C ASN A 62 -13.69 -20.19 12.21
N ALA A 63 -12.63 -20.27 13.02
CA ALA A 63 -11.28 -20.53 12.54
C ALA A 63 -11.25 -21.81 11.68
N CYS A 64 -10.51 -21.76 10.57
CA CYS A 64 -10.24 -22.92 9.73
C CYS A 64 -8.83 -23.44 10.04
N GLY A 65 -8.64 -24.75 10.16
CA GLY A 65 -7.35 -25.38 10.44
C GLY A 65 -6.93 -26.30 9.31
N VAL A 66 -5.63 -26.53 9.14
CA VAL A 66 -5.10 -27.60 8.28
C VAL A 66 -4.19 -28.50 9.09
N VAL A 67 -4.50 -29.81 9.11
CA VAL A 67 -3.64 -30.86 9.67
C VAL A 67 -2.79 -31.45 8.56
N ASP A 68 -1.47 -31.31 8.66
CA ASP A 68 -0.51 -31.81 7.69
C ASP A 68 -0.43 -33.35 7.71
N ARG A 69 -0.47 -33.98 6.53
CA ARG A 69 -0.44 -35.45 6.39
C ARG A 69 0.90 -36.08 6.76
N ARG A 70 2.00 -35.35 6.56
CA ARG A 70 3.36 -35.87 6.77
C ARG A 70 3.78 -35.70 8.22
N THR A 71 3.49 -34.54 8.81
CA THR A 71 3.98 -34.11 10.12
C THR A 71 2.94 -34.21 11.23
N GLY A 72 1.64 -34.16 10.89
CA GLY A 72 0.57 -34.11 11.89
C GLY A 72 0.42 -32.75 12.57
N GLU A 73 1.12 -31.72 12.10
CA GLU A 73 1.01 -30.36 12.63
C GLU A 73 -0.32 -29.72 12.22
N LEU A 74 -1.01 -29.07 13.16
CA LEU A 74 -2.21 -28.27 12.89
C LEU A 74 -1.80 -26.79 12.77
N THR A 75 -2.12 -26.17 11.63
CA THR A 75 -1.90 -24.75 11.37
C THR A 75 -3.24 -24.05 11.19
N VAL A 76 -3.37 -22.81 11.66
CA VAL A 76 -4.61 -22.03 11.59
C VAL A 76 -4.59 -21.13 10.35
N TRP A 77 -5.72 -21.07 9.64
CA TRP A 77 -5.91 -20.38 8.36
C TRP A 77 -7.16 -19.51 8.38
N PRO A 78 -7.24 -18.50 7.49
CA PRO A 78 -8.42 -17.63 7.39
C PRO A 78 -9.73 -18.41 7.20
N SER A 79 -10.83 -17.84 7.69
CA SER A 79 -12.18 -18.40 7.53
C SER A 79 -12.73 -18.10 6.13
N VAL A 80 -12.15 -18.75 5.13
CA VAL A 80 -12.54 -18.68 3.70
C VAL A 80 -13.00 -20.06 3.21
N PRO A 81 -13.57 -20.21 2.00
CA PRO A 81 -13.96 -21.50 1.46
C PRO A 81 -12.81 -22.52 1.51
N VAL A 82 -13.15 -23.78 1.79
CA VAL A 82 -12.18 -24.87 1.99
C VAL A 82 -11.21 -25.01 0.82
N ASP A 83 -11.69 -24.85 -0.42
CA ASP A 83 -10.86 -24.96 -1.62
C ASP A 83 -9.79 -23.86 -1.69
N GLU A 84 -10.07 -22.66 -1.17
CA GLU A 84 -9.08 -21.58 -1.07
C GLU A 84 -8.03 -21.89 0.00
N VAL A 85 -8.43 -22.44 1.15
CA VAL A 85 -7.49 -22.89 2.19
C VAL A 85 -6.58 -24.00 1.63
N VAL A 86 -7.12 -24.93 0.85
CA VAL A 86 -6.35 -25.97 0.16
C VAL A 86 -5.33 -25.35 -0.80
N GLN A 87 -5.74 -24.37 -1.61
CA GLN A 87 -4.84 -23.71 -2.55
C GLN A 87 -3.73 -22.94 -1.85
N MET A 88 -4.05 -22.20 -0.79
CA MET A 88 -3.07 -21.50 0.03
C MET A 88 -2.09 -22.46 0.71
N TYR A 89 -2.58 -23.58 1.24
CA TYR A 89 -1.74 -24.60 1.85
C TYR A 89 -0.80 -25.26 0.82
N ARG A 90 -1.30 -25.57 -0.39
CA ARG A 90 -0.48 -26.10 -1.50
C ARG A 90 0.58 -25.11 -1.95
N LEU A 91 0.26 -23.83 -2.03
CA LEU A 91 1.24 -22.79 -2.37
C LEU A 91 2.35 -22.71 -1.32
N LYS A 92 1.99 -22.84 -0.04
CA LYS A 92 2.93 -22.77 1.08
C LYS A 92 3.78 -24.03 1.27
N HIS A 93 3.24 -25.21 0.98
CA HIS A 93 3.86 -26.51 1.34
C HIS A 93 4.08 -27.50 0.17
N GLY A 94 3.44 -27.29 -0.97
CA GLY A 94 3.52 -28.17 -2.16
C GLY A 94 4.77 -27.98 -3.03
N GLY A 95 5.67 -27.04 -2.69
CA GLY A 95 6.92 -26.80 -3.42
C GLY A 95 8.02 -27.86 -3.20
N ALA A 96 7.83 -28.81 -2.29
CA ALA A 96 8.85 -29.80 -1.94
C ALA A 96 8.48 -31.21 -2.43
N GLY A 97 8.59 -31.45 -3.74
CA GLY A 97 8.74 -32.80 -4.28
C GLY A 97 7.87 -33.10 -5.52
N GLN A 98 8.57 -33.17 -6.66
CA GLN A 98 8.17 -33.71 -7.97
C GLN A 98 7.76 -32.66 -9.02
N GLY A 99 8.80 -32.09 -9.62
CA GLY A 99 8.75 -31.23 -10.80
C GLY A 99 10.14 -30.69 -11.19
N ALA A 100 11.23 -31.41 -10.88
CA ALA A 100 12.57 -31.07 -11.35
C ALA A 100 12.67 -31.47 -12.82
N GLY A 101 12.32 -30.53 -13.70
CA GLY A 101 12.38 -30.72 -15.14
C GLY A 101 11.79 -29.62 -16.02
N ALA A 102 11.65 -28.37 -15.56
CA ALA A 102 11.59 -27.17 -16.42
C ALA A 102 11.65 -25.86 -15.61
N SER A 103 12.72 -25.09 -15.83
CA SER A 103 12.98 -23.69 -15.45
C SER A 103 13.21 -23.32 -13.98
N GLU A 104 14.38 -23.69 -13.44
CA GLU A 104 15.19 -22.71 -12.69
C GLU A 104 15.85 -21.77 -13.71
N GLY A 105 15.04 -20.85 -14.20
CA GLY A 105 15.47 -19.64 -14.89
C GLY A 105 14.48 -18.57 -14.44
N GLY A 106 14.74 -17.96 -13.28
CA GLY A 106 13.82 -17.03 -12.64
C GLY A 106 13.29 -16.02 -13.65
N ALA A 107 11.97 -15.96 -13.83
CA ALA A 107 11.37 -15.06 -14.79
C ALA A 107 11.86 -13.63 -14.51
N ARG A 108 12.39 -12.97 -15.54
CA ARG A 108 12.99 -11.64 -15.40
C ARG A 108 11.95 -10.67 -14.84
N PRO A 109 12.29 -9.75 -13.93
CA PRO A 109 11.34 -8.77 -13.42
C PRO A 109 10.89 -7.83 -14.55
N VAL A 110 9.60 -7.53 -14.63
CA VAL A 110 9.00 -6.67 -15.68
C VAL A 110 7.91 -5.80 -15.07
N THR A 111 7.94 -4.49 -15.31
CA THR A 111 6.85 -3.58 -14.92
C THR A 111 5.63 -3.70 -15.81
N GLY A 112 4.51 -3.18 -15.32
CA GLY A 112 3.22 -3.07 -15.97
C GLY A 112 3.23 -2.16 -17.19
N PRO A 113 2.15 -2.21 -17.99
CA PRO A 113 1.99 -1.37 -19.17
C PRO A 113 1.80 0.13 -18.84
N GLY A 114 1.67 0.50 -17.57
CA GLY A 114 1.29 1.85 -17.15
C GLY A 114 -0.20 2.11 -17.30
N ASN A 115 -0.59 3.39 -17.33
CA ASN A 115 -1.95 3.87 -17.47
C ASN A 115 -1.98 4.98 -18.53
N THR A 116 -2.98 4.98 -19.41
CA THR A 116 -3.24 6.11 -20.32
C THR A 116 -4.30 7.02 -19.73
N ALA A 117 -4.13 8.33 -19.95
CA ALA A 117 -5.14 9.35 -19.67
C ALA A 117 -5.39 10.19 -20.93
N VAL A 118 -6.66 10.39 -21.24
CA VAL A 118 -7.16 11.18 -22.37
C VAL A 118 -8.03 12.31 -21.85
N PHE A 119 -7.62 13.54 -22.12
CA PHE A 119 -8.36 14.75 -21.74
C PHE A 119 -8.96 15.36 -22.99
N THR A 120 -10.29 15.39 -23.07
CA THR A 120 -11.03 16.14 -24.10
C THR A 120 -11.28 17.54 -23.57
N TYR A 121 -10.90 18.56 -24.33
CA TYR A 121 -11.05 19.96 -23.94
C TYR A 121 -11.38 20.86 -25.13
N THR A 122 -11.98 22.02 -24.84
CA THR A 122 -12.17 23.09 -25.83
C THR A 122 -10.91 23.96 -25.89
N ASP A 123 -10.24 23.99 -27.04
CA ASP A 123 -9.04 24.80 -27.25
C ASP A 123 -9.40 26.30 -27.22
N PRO A 124 -8.83 27.09 -26.28
CA PRO A 124 -9.15 28.50 -26.15
C PRO A 124 -8.73 29.35 -27.37
N ALA A 125 -7.83 28.86 -28.23
CA ALA A 125 -7.33 29.60 -29.39
C ALA A 125 -8.32 29.61 -30.56
N ASN A 126 -9.08 28.53 -30.77
CA ASN A 126 -9.99 28.37 -31.91
C ASN A 126 -11.43 27.97 -31.52
N GLY A 127 -11.66 27.57 -30.26
CA GLY A 127 -12.97 27.11 -29.77
C GLY A 127 -13.35 25.69 -30.18
N GLU A 128 -12.43 24.91 -30.77
CA GLU A 128 -12.68 23.54 -31.21
C GLU A 128 -12.42 22.52 -30.09
N GLU A 129 -13.16 21.41 -30.10
CA GLU A 129 -12.90 20.28 -29.22
C GLU A 129 -11.68 19.48 -29.71
N THR A 130 -10.76 19.19 -28.80
CA THR A 130 -9.54 18.42 -29.09
C THR A 130 -9.21 17.48 -27.94
N ASN A 131 -8.30 16.54 -28.20
CA ASN A 131 -7.88 15.52 -27.24
C ASN A 131 -6.38 15.59 -26.94
N LEU A 132 -6.04 15.58 -25.66
CA LEU A 132 -4.69 15.41 -25.17
C LEU A 132 -4.50 14.01 -24.59
N PHE A 133 -3.53 13.28 -25.13
CA PHE A 133 -3.19 11.93 -24.69
C PHE A 133 -1.87 11.93 -23.91
N ARG A 134 -1.83 11.24 -22.78
CA ARG A 134 -0.60 10.93 -22.02
C ARG A 134 -0.63 9.50 -21.52
N THR A 135 0.54 8.88 -21.45
CA THR A 135 0.73 7.54 -20.89
C THR A 135 1.75 7.65 -19.77
N SER A 136 1.50 6.97 -18.65
CA SER A 136 2.46 6.91 -17.55
C SER A 136 3.70 6.14 -17.99
N ALA A 137 4.82 6.43 -17.35
CA ALA A 137 6.05 5.69 -17.55
C ALA A 137 6.81 5.63 -16.22
N PRO A 138 7.63 4.58 -15.99
CA PRO A 138 8.44 4.47 -14.80
C PRO A 138 9.30 5.72 -14.56
N GLY A 139 9.29 6.23 -13.34
CA GLY A 139 10.05 7.41 -12.93
C GLY A 139 9.44 8.77 -13.31
N LEU A 140 8.33 8.80 -14.06
CA LEU A 140 7.59 10.02 -14.41
C LEU A 140 6.34 10.20 -13.53
N PRO A 141 5.74 11.40 -13.45
CA PRO A 141 4.44 11.56 -12.79
C PRO A 141 3.34 10.70 -13.43
N PRO A 142 2.24 10.38 -12.73
CA PRO A 142 1.08 9.71 -13.32
C PRO A 142 0.56 10.45 -14.56
N ALA A 143 -0.06 9.71 -15.49
CA ALA A 143 -0.53 10.24 -16.77
C ALA A 143 -1.46 11.46 -16.62
N GLU A 144 -2.30 11.45 -15.59
CA GLU A 144 -3.23 12.53 -15.24
C GLU A 144 -2.49 13.82 -14.87
N TYR A 145 -1.41 13.73 -14.08
CA TYR A 145 -0.57 14.89 -13.75
C TYR A 145 0.21 15.40 -14.97
N GLN A 146 0.71 14.49 -15.81
CA GLN A 146 1.38 14.88 -17.05
C GLN A 146 0.43 15.62 -17.99
N ALA A 147 -0.80 15.14 -18.14
CA ALA A 147 -1.82 15.76 -18.97
C ALA A 147 -2.18 17.14 -18.40
N TRP A 148 -2.37 17.24 -17.08
CA TRP A 148 -2.66 18.52 -16.43
C TRP A 148 -1.53 19.54 -16.60
N ALA A 149 -0.28 19.13 -16.42
CA ALA A 149 0.87 20.01 -16.62
C ALA A 149 0.93 20.54 -18.07
N GLU A 150 0.63 19.70 -19.06
CA GLU A 150 0.60 20.11 -20.45
C GLU A 150 -0.57 21.06 -20.76
N LEU A 151 -1.78 20.80 -20.26
CA LEU A 151 -2.92 21.71 -20.41
C LEU A 151 -2.58 23.10 -19.87
N ARG A 152 -1.95 23.17 -18.68
CA ARG A 152 -1.46 24.43 -18.12
C ARG A 152 -0.41 25.10 -19.01
N ARG A 153 0.51 24.33 -19.61
CA ARG A 153 1.53 24.86 -20.54
C ARG A 153 0.89 25.44 -21.81
N MET A 154 -0.22 24.86 -22.26
CA MET A 154 -1.02 25.34 -23.39
C MET A 154 -2.01 26.47 -22.99
N ASN A 155 -2.00 26.92 -21.73
CA ASN A 155 -2.96 27.88 -21.17
C ASN A 155 -4.42 27.45 -21.33
N VAL A 156 -4.71 26.14 -21.28
CA VAL A 156 -6.07 25.59 -21.26
C VAL A 156 -6.58 25.63 -19.82
N PRO A 157 -7.64 26.40 -19.51
CA PRO A 157 -8.24 26.43 -18.18
C PRO A 157 -8.89 25.09 -17.82
N ALA A 158 -8.98 24.76 -16.53
CA ALA A 158 -9.56 23.48 -16.09
C ALA A 158 -11.06 23.37 -16.44
N GLU A 159 -11.76 24.50 -16.47
CA GLU A 159 -13.18 24.59 -16.85
C GLU A 159 -13.44 24.25 -18.32
N ASN A 160 -12.43 24.33 -19.18
CA ASN A 160 -12.51 23.97 -20.60
C ASN A 160 -12.37 22.45 -20.84
N VAL A 161 -12.03 21.67 -19.80
CA VAL A 161 -11.94 20.22 -19.91
C VAL A 161 -13.34 19.64 -19.81
N LEU A 162 -13.75 18.92 -20.85
CA LEU A 162 -15.10 18.39 -21.06
C LEU A 162 -15.22 16.92 -20.64
N ALA A 163 -14.18 16.12 -20.85
CA ALA A 163 -14.16 14.72 -20.49
C ALA A 163 -12.74 14.24 -20.19
N ILE A 164 -12.63 13.27 -19.27
CA ILE A 164 -11.38 12.59 -18.95
C ILE A 164 -11.64 11.09 -18.94
N HIS A 165 -10.88 10.36 -19.75
CA HIS A 165 -10.90 8.91 -19.81
C HIS A 165 -9.55 8.34 -19.40
N THR A 166 -9.53 7.35 -18.52
CA THR A 166 -8.32 6.62 -18.12
C THR A 166 -8.45 5.11 -18.34
N ASP A 167 -7.34 4.41 -18.55
CA ASP A 167 -7.40 2.95 -18.64
C ASP A 167 -7.80 2.33 -17.29
N LEU A 168 -7.11 2.73 -16.21
CA LEU A 168 -7.40 2.32 -14.84
C LEU A 168 -8.22 3.40 -14.12
N ARG A 169 -9.12 2.96 -13.24
CA ARG A 169 -9.85 3.89 -12.36
C ARG A 169 -8.87 4.76 -11.55
N PRO A 170 -9.01 6.10 -11.57
CA PRO A 170 -8.22 7.00 -10.73
C PRO A 170 -8.33 6.61 -9.26
N SER A 171 -7.22 6.64 -8.53
CA SER A 171 -7.14 6.06 -7.19
C SER A 171 -6.84 7.07 -6.09
N LEU A 172 -7.22 6.73 -4.87
CA LEU A 172 -6.89 7.45 -3.62
C LEU A 172 -5.73 6.76 -2.90
N LEU A 173 -4.71 6.36 -3.66
CA LEU A 173 -3.52 5.70 -3.15
C LEU A 173 -2.36 6.71 -3.06
N PRO A 174 -1.39 6.47 -2.15
CA PRO A 174 -0.19 7.30 -2.04
C PRO A 174 0.63 7.26 -3.34
N GLY A 175 1.45 8.28 -3.59
CA GLY A 175 2.16 8.43 -4.87
C GLY A 175 1.36 9.20 -5.93
N GLY A 176 0.38 10.01 -5.49
CA GLY A 176 -0.23 11.02 -6.34
C GLY A 176 -1.75 11.12 -6.29
N TYR A 177 -2.49 10.28 -5.55
CA TYR A 177 -3.93 10.47 -5.31
C TYR A 177 -4.71 10.95 -6.55
N THR A 178 -4.58 10.26 -7.69
CA THR A 178 -5.04 10.80 -8.99
C THR A 178 -6.54 11.12 -9.01
N ALA A 179 -7.34 10.45 -8.19
CA ALA A 179 -8.74 10.81 -7.98
C ALA A 179 -8.92 12.24 -7.41
N GLU A 180 -8.07 12.69 -6.47
CA GLU A 180 -8.11 14.06 -5.94
C GLU A 180 -7.73 15.10 -6.99
N LEU A 181 -6.74 14.80 -7.84
CA LEU A 181 -6.43 15.65 -8.98
C LEU A 181 -7.64 15.77 -9.91
N LEU A 182 -8.23 14.65 -10.32
CA LEU A 182 -9.33 14.67 -11.28
C LEU A 182 -10.59 15.34 -10.73
N ASN A 183 -10.79 15.30 -9.41
CA ASN A 183 -11.86 16.05 -8.77
C ASN A 183 -11.78 17.56 -9.07
N THR A 184 -10.60 18.13 -9.33
CA THR A 184 -10.47 19.57 -9.66
C THR A 184 -11.18 19.97 -10.96
N PHE A 185 -11.40 19.02 -11.89
CA PHE A 185 -12.09 19.26 -13.17
C PHE A 185 -13.61 19.08 -13.03
N ARG A 186 -14.26 20.05 -12.38
CA ARG A 186 -15.69 19.97 -12.01
C ARG A 186 -16.66 19.84 -13.21
N ASN A 187 -16.25 20.29 -14.39
CA ASN A 187 -17.06 20.24 -15.61
C ASN A 187 -16.86 18.94 -16.40
N ALA A 188 -15.80 18.18 -16.11
CA ALA A 188 -15.39 17.06 -16.93
C ALA A 188 -16.19 15.80 -16.59
N GLN A 189 -16.67 15.09 -17.62
CA GLN A 189 -17.17 13.73 -17.45
C GLN A 189 -16.00 12.76 -17.24
N LEU A 190 -15.96 12.10 -16.09
CA LEU A 190 -14.93 11.11 -15.76
C LEU A 190 -15.39 9.70 -16.17
N SER A 191 -14.51 8.95 -16.83
CA SER A 191 -14.72 7.54 -17.18
C SER A 191 -13.42 6.75 -17.12
N CYS A 192 -13.51 5.43 -16.96
CA CYS A 192 -12.35 4.54 -17.02
C CYS A 192 -12.70 3.19 -17.63
N SER A 193 -11.72 2.49 -18.18
CA SER A 193 -11.92 1.17 -18.80
C SER A 193 -11.95 0.03 -17.78
N GLN A 194 -11.06 0.06 -16.79
CA GLN A 194 -10.85 -1.02 -15.82
C GLN A 194 -11.00 -0.55 -14.37
N THR A 195 -11.39 -1.47 -13.50
CA THR A 195 -11.42 -1.22 -12.05
C THR A 195 -10.00 -1.05 -11.51
N TYR A 196 -9.85 -0.26 -10.45
CA TYR A 196 -8.59 -0.08 -9.72
C TYR A 196 -8.90 0.63 -8.39
N GLY A 197 -7.96 0.63 -7.43
CA GLY A 197 -8.07 1.45 -6.22
C GLY A 197 -7.70 0.76 -4.90
N ALA A 198 -8.49 1.01 -3.86
CA ALA A 198 -8.12 0.72 -2.47
C ALA A 198 -7.90 -0.77 -2.17
N ARG A 199 -8.72 -1.65 -2.74
CA ARG A 199 -8.66 -3.09 -2.47
C ARG A 199 -7.59 -3.77 -3.34
N PRO A 200 -6.71 -4.61 -2.76
CA PRO A 200 -5.69 -5.34 -3.52
C PRO A 200 -6.27 -6.18 -4.66
N GLU A 201 -7.41 -6.83 -4.45
CA GLU A 201 -8.05 -7.69 -5.46
C GLU A 201 -8.52 -6.86 -6.66
N ALA A 202 -9.08 -5.67 -6.41
CA ALA A 202 -9.52 -4.77 -7.47
C ALA A 202 -8.35 -4.21 -8.28
N ARG A 203 -7.17 -4.02 -7.66
CA ARG A 203 -5.95 -3.64 -8.39
C ARG A 203 -5.44 -4.79 -9.26
N ALA A 204 -5.38 -6.00 -8.72
CA ALA A 204 -4.93 -7.17 -9.45
C ALA A 204 -5.85 -7.47 -10.66
N GLU A 205 -7.17 -7.40 -10.47
CA GLU A 205 -8.17 -7.55 -11.53
C GLU A 205 -8.00 -6.48 -12.62
N GLY A 206 -7.89 -5.21 -12.20
CA GLY A 206 -7.67 -4.08 -13.12
C GLY A 206 -6.44 -4.21 -13.99
N ILE A 207 -5.32 -4.59 -13.39
CA ILE A 207 -4.05 -4.76 -14.09
C ILE A 207 -4.10 -5.97 -15.02
N ALA A 208 -4.70 -7.09 -14.61
CA ALA A 208 -4.87 -8.25 -15.46
C ALA A 208 -5.70 -7.91 -16.71
N ALA A 209 -6.83 -7.21 -16.53
CA ALA A 209 -7.68 -6.78 -17.63
C ALA A 209 -6.98 -5.77 -18.55
N LEU A 210 -6.20 -4.85 -17.99
CA LEU A 210 -5.41 -3.90 -18.78
C LEU A 210 -4.34 -4.58 -19.62
N VAL A 211 -3.62 -5.57 -19.05
CA VAL A 211 -2.63 -6.35 -19.80
C VAL A 211 -3.30 -7.06 -20.99
N GLU A 212 -4.46 -7.68 -20.79
CA GLU A 212 -5.21 -8.34 -21.87
C GLU A 212 -5.68 -7.35 -22.95
N GLN A 213 -6.14 -6.16 -22.55
CA GLN A 213 -6.52 -5.07 -23.45
C GLN A 213 -5.33 -4.64 -24.32
N VAL A 214 -4.17 -4.39 -23.70
CA VAL A 214 -2.94 -3.98 -24.39
C VAL A 214 -2.47 -5.06 -25.36
N GLU A 215 -2.45 -6.32 -24.94
CA GLU A 215 -2.07 -7.45 -25.79
C GLU A 215 -3.01 -7.61 -27.00
N THR A 216 -4.31 -7.41 -26.79
CA THR A 216 -5.31 -7.49 -27.86
C THR A 216 -5.13 -6.36 -28.87
N MET A 217 -4.91 -5.13 -28.40
CA MET A 217 -4.62 -4.00 -29.28
C MET A 217 -3.38 -4.21 -30.15
N HIS A 218 -2.27 -4.71 -29.57
CA HIS A 218 -1.04 -4.99 -30.33
C HIS A 218 -1.26 -6.09 -31.37
N ARG A 219 -1.97 -7.17 -31.01
CA ARG A 219 -2.31 -8.24 -31.96
C ARG A 219 -3.15 -7.73 -33.13
N MET A 220 -4.15 -6.88 -32.88
CA MET A 220 -4.97 -6.27 -33.93
C MET A 220 -4.16 -5.35 -34.84
N ALA A 221 -3.15 -4.66 -34.31
CA ALA A 221 -2.23 -3.83 -35.08
C ALA A 221 -1.14 -4.64 -35.83
N GLY A 222 -1.11 -5.97 -35.70
CA GLY A 222 -0.05 -6.82 -36.27
C GLY A 222 1.32 -6.61 -35.63
N GLN A 223 1.36 -6.06 -34.41
CA GLN A 223 2.57 -5.79 -33.64
C GLN A 223 2.80 -6.86 -32.57
N GLN A 224 4.06 -7.04 -32.16
CA GLN A 224 4.37 -7.90 -31.02
C GLN A 224 3.95 -7.20 -29.72
N PRO A 225 3.21 -7.87 -28.82
CA PRO A 225 2.81 -7.28 -27.55
C PRO A 225 4.03 -7.02 -26.65
N PRO A 226 3.93 -6.06 -25.72
CA PRO A 226 4.97 -5.84 -24.71
C PRO A 226 5.17 -7.08 -23.83
N PRO A 227 6.33 -7.19 -23.16
CA PRO A 227 6.57 -8.29 -22.22
C PRO A 227 5.51 -8.29 -21.12
N ARG A 228 5.01 -9.47 -20.75
CA ARG A 228 4.04 -9.59 -19.66
C ARG A 228 4.66 -9.11 -18.34
N PRO A 229 3.92 -8.34 -17.54
CA PRO A 229 4.41 -7.87 -16.24
C PRO A 229 4.71 -9.05 -15.32
N HIS A 230 5.79 -8.92 -14.56
CA HIS A 230 6.23 -9.92 -13.60
C HIS A 230 6.83 -9.20 -12.39
N ARG A 231 5.98 -9.00 -11.38
CA ARG A 231 6.35 -8.47 -10.07
C ARG A 231 7.05 -9.57 -9.26
N VAL A 232 8.26 -9.30 -8.82
CA VAL A 232 8.95 -10.19 -7.89
C VAL A 232 8.45 -9.98 -6.45
N PRO A 233 8.36 -11.06 -5.63
CA PRO A 233 7.99 -10.93 -4.23
C PRO A 233 9.02 -10.09 -3.46
N VAL A 234 8.59 -9.45 -2.37
CA VAL A 234 9.52 -8.81 -1.43
C VAL A 234 10.45 -9.90 -0.88
N PRO A 235 11.78 -9.72 -0.90
CA PRO A 235 12.69 -10.76 -0.42
C PRO A 235 12.45 -11.05 1.06
N ALA A 236 12.27 -12.33 1.40
CA ALA A 236 11.96 -12.75 2.77
C ALA A 236 13.15 -12.54 3.74
N GLN A 237 14.37 -12.54 3.21
CA GLN A 237 15.59 -12.28 3.98
C GLN A 237 16.42 -11.26 3.21
N VAL A 238 16.56 -10.07 3.80
CA VAL A 238 17.45 -9.02 3.32
C VAL A 238 18.45 -8.71 4.43
N THR A 239 19.70 -8.50 4.07
CA THR A 239 20.70 -8.05 5.03
C THR A 239 20.35 -6.63 5.46
N PRO A 240 20.11 -6.36 6.75
CA PRO A 240 19.77 -5.00 7.20
C PRO A 240 20.86 -4.00 6.81
N ALA A 241 20.45 -2.85 6.30
CA ALA A 241 21.36 -1.78 5.95
C ALA A 241 22.02 -1.24 7.23
N GLU A 242 23.31 -0.88 7.14
CA GLU A 242 24.01 -0.30 8.29
C GLU A 242 23.28 0.97 8.78
N PRO A 243 23.06 1.11 10.10
CA PRO A 243 22.46 2.32 10.66
C PRO A 243 23.29 3.56 10.34
N MET A 244 22.64 4.61 9.86
CA MET A 244 23.29 5.89 9.61
C MET A 244 23.11 6.80 10.82
N ARG A 245 24.19 7.46 11.25
CA ARG A 245 24.08 8.56 12.23
C ARG A 245 23.38 9.76 11.59
N ASP A 246 22.60 10.52 12.36
CA ASP A 246 21.79 11.63 11.83
C ASP A 246 22.59 12.66 11.02
N VAL A 247 23.80 13.01 11.44
CA VAL A 247 24.68 13.92 10.68
C VAL A 247 25.13 13.32 9.34
N ALA A 248 25.31 11.99 9.27
CA ALA A 248 25.63 11.32 8.01
C ALA A 248 24.39 11.23 7.11
N LEU A 249 23.22 10.93 7.69
CA LEU A 249 21.95 10.95 6.97
C LEU A 249 21.66 12.35 6.40
N GLY A 250 21.85 13.41 7.19
CA GLY A 250 21.65 14.79 6.74
C GLY A 250 22.53 15.19 5.57
N ARG A 251 23.78 14.72 5.52
CA ARG A 251 24.67 14.92 4.36
C ARG A 251 24.16 14.16 3.13
N HIS A 252 23.75 12.90 3.32
CA HIS A 252 23.17 12.12 2.23
C HIS A 252 21.88 12.72 1.67
N LEU A 253 21.00 13.25 2.53
CA LEU A 253 19.81 13.98 2.08
C LEU A 253 20.17 15.22 1.25
N VAL A 254 21.22 15.96 1.64
CA VAL A 254 21.69 17.12 0.86
C VAL A 254 22.29 16.70 -0.49
N GLU A 255 22.95 15.54 -0.57
CA GLU A 255 23.44 14.99 -1.84
C GLU A 255 22.29 14.67 -2.81
N VAL A 256 21.15 14.18 -2.29
CA VAL A 256 19.99 13.77 -3.11
C VAL A 256 19.06 14.94 -3.45
N PHE A 257 18.75 15.79 -2.47
CA PHE A 257 17.74 16.84 -2.59
C PHE A 257 18.32 18.26 -2.77
N GLY A 258 19.64 18.42 -2.62
CA GLY A 258 20.30 19.73 -2.58
C GLY A 258 20.21 20.41 -1.21
N GLU A 259 21.02 21.46 -1.01
CA GLU A 259 21.09 22.17 0.29
C GLU A 259 19.74 22.79 0.69
N ASP A 260 19.08 23.47 -0.25
CA ASP A 260 17.76 24.08 -0.03
C ASP A 260 16.60 23.06 0.01
N GLY A 261 16.86 21.83 -0.43
CA GLY A 261 15.89 20.74 -0.48
C GLY A 261 15.77 19.93 0.81
N VAL A 262 16.54 20.27 1.85
CA VAL A 262 16.51 19.58 3.15
C VAL A 262 16.04 20.53 4.25
N ARG A 263 14.93 20.17 4.90
CA ARG A 263 14.35 20.92 6.01
C ARG A 263 14.82 20.36 7.35
N ARG A 264 15.54 21.18 8.10
CA ARG A 264 15.88 20.94 9.51
C ARG A 264 15.02 21.83 10.40
N PHE A 265 14.69 21.34 11.59
CA PHE A 265 13.85 22.04 12.55
C PHE A 265 14.69 22.59 13.70
N ASP A 266 14.26 23.71 14.27
CA ASP A 266 14.95 24.35 15.39
C ASP A 266 14.87 23.47 16.65
N ALA A 267 15.93 23.47 17.44
CA ALA A 267 15.99 22.67 18.66
C ALA A 267 14.94 23.11 19.70
N ASP A 268 14.59 24.40 19.73
CA ASP A 268 13.57 24.93 20.63
C ASP A 268 12.16 24.45 20.21
N ASP A 269 11.87 24.42 18.90
CA ASP A 269 10.62 23.88 18.36
C ASP A 269 10.47 22.39 18.69
N ILE A 270 11.55 21.62 18.57
CA ILE A 270 11.58 20.19 18.90
C ILE A 270 11.40 19.98 20.41
N THR A 271 12.06 20.79 21.25
CA THR A 271 11.95 20.70 22.71
C THR A 271 10.54 21.03 23.20
N ALA A 272 9.83 21.92 22.50
CA ALA A 272 8.44 22.26 22.80
C ALA A 272 7.43 21.19 22.33
N SER A 273 7.86 20.23 21.50
CA SER A 273 7.01 19.18 20.94
C SER A 273 6.88 17.95 21.85
N ALA A 274 5.94 17.05 21.54
CA ALA A 274 5.80 15.75 22.19
C ALA A 274 6.62 14.62 21.51
N LEU A 275 7.51 14.95 20.57
CA LEU A 275 8.25 13.97 19.80
C LEU A 275 9.24 13.17 20.68
N PRO A 276 9.43 11.87 20.43
CA PRO A 276 10.48 11.09 21.08
C PRO A 276 11.87 11.66 20.77
N GLU A 277 12.80 11.54 21.71
CA GLU A 277 14.17 12.10 21.62
C GLU A 277 14.87 11.72 20.31
N ALA A 278 14.82 10.44 19.91
CA ALA A 278 15.44 9.97 18.68
C ALA A 278 14.83 10.61 17.42
N ALA A 279 13.51 10.80 17.39
CA ALA A 279 12.82 11.49 16.28
C ALA A 279 13.22 12.97 16.24
N GLY A 280 13.22 13.65 17.39
CA GLY A 280 13.64 15.04 17.52
C GLY A 280 15.09 15.27 17.09
N ALA A 281 16.01 14.38 17.49
CA ALA A 281 17.41 14.42 17.07
C ALA A 281 17.56 14.27 15.55
N THR A 282 16.83 13.33 14.94
CA THR A 282 16.83 13.17 13.47
C THR A 282 16.34 14.44 12.77
N LEU A 283 15.22 15.01 13.21
CA LEU A 283 14.64 16.22 12.61
C LEU A 283 15.54 17.46 12.75
N THR A 284 16.34 17.52 13.82
CA THR A 284 17.30 18.61 14.07
C THR A 284 18.56 18.44 13.21
N TRP A 285 19.19 17.27 13.27
CA TRP A 285 20.53 17.05 12.69
C TRP A 285 20.48 16.56 11.25
N ALA A 286 19.62 15.60 10.94
CA ALA A 286 19.45 15.10 9.58
C ALA A 286 18.51 16.01 8.78
N GLY A 287 17.34 16.29 9.34
CA GLY A 287 16.21 16.91 8.66
C GLY A 287 15.36 15.91 7.86
N LEU A 288 14.45 16.45 7.06
CA LEU A 288 13.62 15.73 6.09
C LEU A 288 13.77 16.38 4.71
N PRO A 289 13.48 15.65 3.61
CA PRO A 289 13.26 16.29 2.32
C PRO A 289 12.16 17.35 2.46
N ALA A 290 12.44 18.58 2.01
CA ALA A 290 11.47 19.68 2.08
C ALA A 290 10.24 19.37 1.22
N ASP A 291 10.47 18.80 0.03
CA ASP A 291 9.44 18.31 -0.88
C ASP A 291 10.00 17.16 -1.74
N LEU A 292 9.24 16.07 -1.84
CA LEU A 292 9.37 15.01 -2.83
C LEU A 292 7.99 14.88 -3.50
N PRO A 293 7.79 15.49 -4.68
CA PRO A 293 6.48 15.63 -5.29
C PRO A 293 5.72 14.32 -5.39
N LEU A 294 4.44 14.34 -4.98
CA LEU A 294 3.49 13.21 -4.91
C LEU A 294 3.67 12.24 -3.72
N PHE A 295 4.76 12.37 -2.95
CA PHE A 295 5.10 11.41 -1.91
C PHE A 295 5.25 12.03 -0.52
N PHE A 296 5.88 13.19 -0.41
CA PHE A 296 6.07 13.81 0.90
C PHE A 296 6.40 15.29 0.80
N THR A 297 5.76 16.10 1.64
CA THR A 297 6.12 17.49 1.87
C THR A 297 6.23 17.70 3.37
N ALA A 298 7.39 18.19 3.83
CA ALA A 298 7.64 18.48 5.23
C ALA A 298 6.87 19.72 5.69
N ASP A 299 6.39 19.71 6.94
CA ASP A 299 5.75 20.89 7.52
C ASP A 299 6.74 22.06 7.64
N ARG A 300 6.19 23.27 7.61
CA ARG A 300 6.95 24.52 7.54
C ARG A 300 6.77 25.35 8.81
N SER A 301 7.85 25.73 9.47
CA SER A 301 7.77 26.61 10.65
C SER A 301 7.23 28.01 10.30
N ASP A 302 7.49 28.50 9.08
CA ASP A 302 7.02 29.81 8.61
C ASP A 302 5.57 29.80 8.07
N ALA A 303 5.00 28.61 7.87
CA ALA A 303 3.63 28.40 7.44
C ALA A 303 3.11 27.10 8.08
N PRO A 304 2.91 27.08 9.42
CA PRO A 304 2.58 25.86 10.13
C PRO A 304 1.21 25.32 9.69
N PRO A 305 1.00 24.00 9.80
CA PRO A 305 -0.30 23.41 9.50
C PRO A 305 -1.35 23.87 10.53
N ALA A 306 -2.62 23.59 10.26
CA ALA A 306 -3.69 23.74 11.26
C ALA A 306 -3.32 22.95 12.54
N GLY A 307 -3.40 23.60 13.70
CA GLY A 307 -2.94 23.11 15.00
C GLY A 307 -1.53 23.57 15.39
N GLY A 308 -0.75 24.14 14.46
CA GLY A 308 0.62 24.56 14.70
C GLY A 308 1.68 23.51 14.30
N LEU A 309 2.96 23.91 14.37
CA LEU A 309 4.09 23.02 14.10
C LEU A 309 4.12 21.89 15.15
N PHE A 310 4.33 20.65 14.70
CA PHE A 310 4.30 19.46 15.56
C PHE A 310 3.00 19.27 16.37
N THR A 311 1.88 19.75 15.86
CA THR A 311 0.55 19.46 16.42
C THR A 311 0.30 17.95 16.46
N ASP A 312 -0.47 17.50 17.45
CA ASP A 312 -1.05 16.16 17.39
C ASP A 312 -2.07 16.06 16.25
N VAL A 313 -2.23 14.86 15.70
CA VAL A 313 -3.11 14.59 14.55
C VAL A 313 -4.58 14.85 14.91
N ALA A 314 -5.01 14.58 16.15
CA ALA A 314 -6.40 14.82 16.53
C ALA A 314 -6.74 16.32 16.45
N THR A 315 -5.89 17.18 16.99
CA THR A 315 -6.00 18.64 16.88
C THR A 315 -5.97 19.09 15.41
N ASN A 316 -5.02 18.59 14.62
CA ASN A 316 -4.95 18.90 13.18
C ASN A 316 -6.27 18.57 12.45
N LEU A 317 -6.84 17.38 12.69
CA LEU A 317 -8.06 16.94 12.04
C LEU A 317 -9.30 17.74 12.50
N ARG A 318 -9.38 18.13 13.78
CA ARG A 318 -10.47 18.98 14.29
C ARG A 318 -10.46 20.35 13.64
N GLU A 319 -9.29 20.99 13.56
CA GLU A 319 -9.19 22.32 12.95
C GLU A 319 -9.48 22.30 11.44
N ARG A 320 -9.09 21.23 10.76
CA ARG A 320 -9.42 21.00 9.34
C ARG A 320 -10.89 20.60 9.12
N ARG A 321 -11.67 20.46 10.20
CA ARG A 321 -13.07 20.02 10.18
C ARG A 321 -13.23 18.67 9.48
N SER A 322 -12.37 17.72 9.84
CA SER A 322 -12.48 16.34 9.37
C SER A 322 -13.90 15.80 9.60
N PRO A 323 -14.50 15.10 8.62
CA PRO A 323 -15.80 14.45 8.78
C PRO A 323 -15.71 13.14 9.58
N ALA A 324 -14.52 12.70 9.98
CA ALA A 324 -14.38 11.51 10.82
C ALA A 324 -15.04 11.73 12.19
N GLY A 325 -15.59 10.66 12.77
CA GLY A 325 -16.21 10.72 14.10
C GLY A 325 -15.19 11.09 15.19
N GLU A 326 -15.64 11.84 16.20
CA GLU A 326 -14.78 12.34 17.29
C GLU A 326 -14.03 11.22 18.02
N GLU A 327 -14.63 10.03 18.16
CA GLU A 327 -13.96 8.86 18.74
C GLU A 327 -12.72 8.45 17.94
N LYS A 328 -12.83 8.35 16.61
CA LYS A 328 -11.71 8.01 15.72
C LYS A 328 -10.64 9.10 15.73
N ILE A 329 -11.05 10.36 15.73
CA ILE A 329 -10.14 11.51 15.79
C ILE A 329 -9.39 11.50 17.13
N GLY A 330 -10.09 11.34 18.25
CA GLY A 330 -9.50 11.30 19.59
C GLY A 330 -8.50 10.16 19.77
N ALA A 331 -8.75 9.01 19.14
CA ALA A 331 -7.82 7.88 19.15
C ALA A 331 -6.45 8.20 18.53
N LEU A 332 -6.34 9.24 17.70
CA LEU A 332 -5.10 9.64 17.00
C LEU A 332 -4.29 10.70 17.74
N ALA A 333 -4.70 11.12 18.95
CA ALA A 333 -3.99 12.17 19.72
C ALA A 333 -2.55 11.79 20.12
N HIS A 334 -2.18 10.51 19.99
CA HIS A 334 -0.85 9.99 20.25
C HIS A 334 0.10 10.06 19.02
N LEU A 335 -0.36 10.63 17.91
CA LEU A 335 0.43 10.84 16.71
C LEU A 335 0.73 12.33 16.56
N VAL A 336 2.00 12.69 16.38
CA VAL A 336 2.47 14.07 16.15
C VAL A 336 2.82 14.26 14.68
N ARG A 337 2.19 15.24 14.03
CA ARG A 337 2.37 15.52 12.61
C ARG A 337 3.77 16.07 12.32
N ILE A 338 4.36 15.62 11.21
CA ILE A 338 5.63 16.14 10.66
C ILE A 338 5.55 16.54 9.18
N GLY A 339 4.45 16.23 8.50
CA GLY A 339 4.24 16.54 7.09
C GLY A 339 3.00 15.87 6.53
N PHE A 340 2.95 15.76 5.20
CA PHE A 340 1.85 15.08 4.48
C PHE A 340 2.34 14.55 3.13
N ASP A 341 1.63 13.60 2.53
CA ASP A 341 1.99 12.98 1.24
C ASP A 341 1.18 13.52 0.04
N GLY A 342 0.58 14.70 0.20
CA GLY A 342 -0.40 15.28 -0.72
C GLY A 342 -1.83 15.20 -0.19
N VAL A 343 -2.17 14.16 0.57
CA VAL A 343 -3.51 14.01 1.18
C VAL A 343 -3.42 13.57 2.63
N ALA A 344 -2.77 12.42 2.88
CA ALA A 344 -2.65 11.85 4.21
C ALA A 344 -1.64 12.61 5.06
N VAL A 345 -1.94 12.75 6.34
CA VAL A 345 -1.05 13.35 7.33
C VAL A 345 0.05 12.34 7.68
N ILE A 346 1.32 12.72 7.55
CA ILE A 346 2.43 11.88 8.01
C ILE A 346 2.80 12.31 9.42
N ALA A 347 2.75 11.34 10.35
CA ALA A 347 2.89 11.60 11.78
C ALA A 347 3.74 10.54 12.48
N VAL A 348 4.41 10.98 13.55
CA VAL A 348 5.24 10.16 14.44
C VAL A 348 4.43 9.73 15.65
N GLN A 349 4.46 8.46 15.97
CA GLN A 349 3.86 7.88 17.15
C GLN A 349 4.67 8.21 18.39
N VAL A 350 4.06 8.88 19.38
CA VAL A 350 4.77 9.31 20.60
C VAL A 350 4.56 8.36 21.77
N LEU A 351 3.46 7.59 21.78
CA LEU A 351 3.19 6.54 22.76
C LEU A 351 3.34 5.16 22.12
N PRO A 352 3.99 4.18 22.78
CA PRO A 352 4.10 2.83 22.25
C PRO A 352 2.72 2.19 22.07
N GLY A 353 2.49 1.58 20.90
CA GLY A 353 1.28 0.82 20.60
C GLY A 353 1.31 -0.55 21.28
N SER A 354 0.18 -1.24 21.28
CA SER A 354 0.06 -2.59 21.85
C SER A 354 0.54 -3.72 20.90
N GLY A 355 0.94 -3.40 19.66
CA GLY A 355 1.42 -4.34 18.65
C GLY A 355 2.80 -3.98 18.09
N GLN A 356 3.49 -4.95 17.47
CA GLN A 356 4.62 -4.68 16.58
C GLN A 356 4.10 -4.46 15.16
N PRO A 357 4.70 -3.57 14.36
CA PRO A 357 5.94 -2.81 14.59
C PRO A 357 5.75 -1.41 15.25
N ASP A 358 4.73 -1.24 16.09
CA ASP A 358 4.18 0.07 16.52
C ASP A 358 4.88 0.68 17.75
N GLY A 359 6.22 0.70 17.73
CA GLY A 359 7.02 1.33 18.78
C GLY A 359 6.93 2.86 18.77
N SER A 360 7.23 3.51 19.91
CA SER A 360 7.43 4.96 19.96
C SER A 360 8.49 5.37 18.92
N GLY A 361 8.17 6.35 18.08
CA GLY A 361 8.99 6.79 16.94
C GLY A 361 8.53 6.28 15.57
N ALA A 362 7.63 5.30 15.50
CA ALA A 362 7.06 4.80 14.25
C ALA A 362 6.26 5.88 13.51
N LEU A 363 6.21 5.79 12.18
CA LEU A 363 5.50 6.71 11.31
C LEU A 363 4.23 6.09 10.74
N TRP A 364 3.21 6.93 10.67
CA TRP A 364 1.89 6.61 10.17
C TRP A 364 1.42 7.66 9.18
N ALA A 365 0.77 7.20 8.11
CA ALA A 365 0.01 8.02 7.18
C ALA A 365 -1.48 7.95 7.57
N VAL A 366 -2.06 9.09 7.93
CA VAL A 366 -3.44 9.19 8.41
C VAL A 366 -4.31 9.88 7.36
N ASP A 367 -5.31 9.17 6.87
CA ASP A 367 -6.32 9.72 5.98
C ASP A 367 -7.19 10.76 6.72
N PRO A 368 -7.23 12.03 6.29
CA PRO A 368 -7.90 13.08 7.03
C PRO A 368 -9.43 13.02 6.95
N VAL A 369 -10.00 12.19 6.07
CA VAL A 369 -11.45 12.04 5.89
C VAL A 369 -11.98 10.87 6.73
N THR A 370 -11.26 9.75 6.73
CA THR A 370 -11.69 8.51 7.37
C THR A 370 -11.04 8.25 8.73
N ALA A 371 -9.99 9.00 9.06
CA ALA A 371 -9.10 8.78 10.20
C ALA A 371 -8.44 7.39 10.20
N ALA A 372 -8.37 6.73 9.04
CA ALA A 372 -7.65 5.47 8.89
C ALA A 372 -6.14 5.72 8.92
N ALA A 373 -5.41 4.95 9.72
CA ALA A 373 -3.96 5.02 9.83
C ALA A 373 -3.32 3.87 9.05
N ARG A 374 -2.23 4.18 8.36
CA ARG A 374 -1.42 3.23 7.59
C ARG A 374 0.03 3.32 8.01
N TYR A 375 0.64 2.17 8.29
CA TYR A 375 2.04 2.11 8.68
C TYR A 375 2.97 2.59 7.55
N VAL A 376 4.01 3.35 7.93
CA VAL A 376 5.02 3.90 7.00
C VAL A 376 6.40 3.33 7.32
N ASN A 377 6.98 3.67 8.47
CA ASN A 377 8.32 3.19 8.87
C ASN A 377 8.47 3.12 10.39
N PHE A 378 9.46 2.38 10.90
CA PHE A 378 9.67 2.29 12.35
C PHE A 378 10.33 3.54 12.96
N SER A 379 10.91 4.43 12.16
CA SER A 379 11.56 5.65 12.63
C SER A 379 11.65 6.75 11.57
N VAL A 380 11.82 8.00 12.02
CA VAL A 380 12.01 9.17 11.15
C VAL A 380 13.26 9.00 10.27
N ALA A 381 14.35 8.44 10.81
CA ALA A 381 15.57 8.19 10.06
C ALA A 381 15.36 7.16 8.93
N ALA A 382 14.63 6.07 9.21
CA ALA A 382 14.26 5.07 8.20
C ALA A 382 13.36 5.65 7.11
N PHE A 383 12.40 6.50 7.48
CA PHE A 383 11.54 7.21 6.53
C PHE A 383 12.33 8.15 5.62
N ALA A 384 13.16 9.03 6.20
CA ALA A 384 13.99 9.96 5.44
C ALA A 384 14.93 9.23 4.46
N ARG A 385 15.56 8.13 4.91
CA ARG A 385 16.40 7.29 4.05
C ARG A 385 15.60 6.63 2.94
N SER A 386 14.41 6.11 3.23
CA SER A 386 13.51 5.51 2.23
C SER A 386 13.04 6.52 1.18
N LEU A 387 12.76 7.77 1.58
CA LEU A 387 12.44 8.85 0.63
C LEU A 387 13.62 9.18 -0.30
N ALA A 388 14.85 9.19 0.22
CA ALA A 388 16.05 9.38 -0.61
C ALA A 388 16.22 8.24 -1.63
N LEU A 389 16.04 6.98 -1.20
CA LEU A 389 16.06 5.83 -2.10
C LEU A 389 14.99 5.92 -3.20
N LEU A 390 13.77 6.35 -2.85
CA LEU A 390 12.70 6.56 -3.82
C LEU A 390 13.06 7.67 -4.83
N ALA A 391 13.59 8.80 -4.36
CA ALA A 391 13.98 9.92 -5.22
C ALA A 391 15.02 9.48 -6.26
N ASP A 392 16.07 8.79 -5.81
CA ASP A 392 17.13 8.27 -6.68
C ASP A 392 16.61 7.20 -7.66
N ALA A 393 15.77 6.28 -7.18
CA ALA A 393 15.18 5.24 -8.02
C ALA A 393 14.30 5.84 -9.12
N ARG A 394 13.48 6.85 -8.80
CA ARG A 394 12.64 7.52 -9.81
C ARG A 394 13.47 8.20 -10.89
N GLN A 395 14.61 8.79 -10.55
CA GLN A 395 15.51 9.35 -11.56
C GLN A 395 16.09 8.27 -12.47
N ARG A 396 16.54 7.13 -11.91
CA ARG A 396 17.08 6.00 -12.68
C ARG A 396 16.05 5.32 -13.58
N LEU A 397 14.78 5.31 -13.16
CA LEU A 397 13.69 4.67 -13.91
C LEU A 397 13.33 5.40 -15.21
N GLN A 398 13.64 6.70 -15.33
CA GLN A 398 13.24 7.51 -16.48
C GLN A 398 13.84 6.98 -17.78
N GLY A 399 12.97 6.68 -18.75
CA GLY A 399 13.37 6.21 -20.07
C GLY A 399 13.78 4.74 -20.14
N LEU A 400 13.70 3.98 -19.05
CA LEU A 400 13.95 2.54 -19.07
C LEU A 400 12.80 1.78 -19.75
N ASP A 401 13.14 0.70 -20.45
CA ASP A 401 12.16 -0.28 -20.90
C ASP A 401 11.55 -1.06 -19.73
N PRO A 402 10.41 -1.75 -19.89
CA PRO A 402 9.72 -2.43 -18.78
C PRO A 402 10.56 -3.45 -18.02
N VAL A 403 11.55 -4.05 -18.67
CA VAL A 403 12.38 -5.10 -18.09
C VAL A 403 13.55 -4.51 -17.31
N ALA A 404 14.17 -3.44 -17.82
CA ALA A 404 15.16 -2.66 -17.08
C ALA A 404 14.51 -1.94 -15.89
N ALA A 405 13.32 -1.36 -16.09
CA ALA A 405 12.54 -0.76 -15.02
C ALA A 405 12.17 -1.79 -13.93
N GLY A 406 11.78 -3.01 -14.32
CA GLY A 406 11.49 -4.08 -13.37
C GLY A 406 12.69 -4.43 -12.48
N ALA A 407 13.90 -4.42 -13.03
CA ALA A 407 15.12 -4.64 -12.24
C ALA A 407 15.37 -3.51 -11.23
N GLU A 408 15.16 -2.25 -11.62
CA GLU A 408 15.29 -1.10 -10.71
C GLU A 408 14.22 -1.09 -9.60
N VAL A 409 12.96 -1.44 -9.90
CA VAL A 409 11.90 -1.54 -8.88
C VAL A 409 12.20 -2.68 -7.89
N ALA A 410 12.71 -3.82 -8.38
CA ALA A 410 13.15 -4.91 -7.52
C ALA A 410 14.31 -4.51 -6.60
N ALA A 411 15.29 -3.74 -7.13
CA ALA A 411 16.39 -3.22 -6.33
C ALA A 411 15.90 -2.22 -5.27
N LEU A 412 14.96 -1.33 -5.61
CA LEU A 412 14.34 -0.42 -4.64
C LEU A 412 13.63 -1.19 -3.52
N GLN A 413 12.88 -2.26 -3.84
CA GLN A 413 12.25 -3.11 -2.82
C GLN A 413 13.26 -3.71 -1.84
N GLU A 414 14.36 -4.25 -2.36
CA GLU A 414 15.41 -4.82 -1.52
C GLU A 414 16.02 -3.75 -0.62
N GLN A 415 16.31 -2.57 -1.16
CA GLN A 415 16.86 -1.44 -0.39
C GLN A 415 15.90 -0.94 0.68
N LEU A 416 14.60 -0.81 0.36
CA LEU A 416 13.56 -0.45 1.33
C LEU A 416 13.45 -1.49 2.45
N ALA A 417 13.44 -2.79 2.10
CA ALA A 417 13.42 -3.86 3.09
C ALA A 417 14.70 -3.91 3.93
N ALA A 418 15.87 -3.58 3.36
CA ALA A 418 17.13 -3.48 4.10
C ALA A 418 17.10 -2.34 5.11
N VAL A 419 16.49 -1.21 4.77
CA VAL A 419 16.31 -0.07 5.69
C VAL A 419 15.27 -0.41 6.75
N ASP A 420 14.14 -0.99 6.35
CA ASP A 420 12.99 -1.29 7.18
C ASP A 420 12.13 -2.40 6.55
N ALA A 421 12.32 -3.64 6.99
CA ALA A 421 11.52 -4.76 6.50
C ALA A 421 10.02 -4.63 6.84
N SER A 422 9.68 -3.94 7.94
CA SER A 422 8.29 -3.78 8.37
C SER A 422 7.51 -2.81 7.49
N ALA A 423 8.19 -1.88 6.82
CA ALA A 423 7.63 -0.99 5.81
C ALA A 423 7.01 -1.74 4.61
N LEU A 424 7.47 -2.96 4.35
CA LEU A 424 6.95 -3.86 3.31
C LEU A 424 6.29 -5.12 3.89
N GLY A 425 5.96 -5.11 5.19
CA GLY A 425 5.50 -6.29 5.93
C GLY A 425 4.12 -6.81 5.53
N ASN A 426 3.27 -5.98 4.90
CA ASN A 426 1.99 -6.39 4.33
C ASN A 426 1.62 -5.53 3.11
N ALA A 427 0.59 -5.94 2.38
CA ALA A 427 0.18 -5.31 1.11
C ALA A 427 -0.49 -3.93 1.26
N GLU A 428 -0.80 -3.51 2.49
CA GLU A 428 -1.53 -2.28 2.78
C GLU A 428 -0.65 -1.18 3.40
N THR A 429 0.62 -1.46 3.72
CA THR A 429 1.55 -0.42 4.19
C THR A 429 1.77 0.64 3.11
N TRP A 430 2.20 1.83 3.54
CA TRP A 430 2.37 2.97 2.65
C TRP A 430 3.37 2.69 1.52
N TRP A 431 4.51 2.08 1.85
CA TRP A 431 5.53 1.70 0.87
C TRP A 431 5.09 0.54 -0.03
N SER A 432 4.35 -0.45 0.48
CA SER A 432 3.84 -1.55 -0.34
C SER A 432 2.92 -1.05 -1.45
N LEU A 433 2.06 -0.07 -1.15
CA LEU A 433 1.16 0.54 -2.14
C LEU A 433 1.93 1.36 -3.18
N ILE A 434 2.99 2.07 -2.78
CA ILE A 434 3.84 2.82 -3.72
C ILE A 434 4.58 1.86 -4.64
N VAL A 435 5.27 0.87 -4.07
CA VAL A 435 6.04 -0.12 -4.84
C VAL A 435 5.12 -0.92 -5.78
N GLU A 436 3.93 -1.30 -5.34
CA GLU A 436 2.95 -1.98 -6.20
C GLU A 436 2.55 -1.12 -7.40
N GLN A 437 2.32 0.18 -7.20
CA GLN A 437 2.02 1.10 -8.31
C GLN A 437 3.21 1.30 -9.25
N MET A 438 4.44 1.30 -8.73
CA MET A 438 5.65 1.29 -9.56
C MET A 438 5.75 0.00 -10.40
N TRP A 439 5.41 -1.16 -9.82
CA TRP A 439 5.29 -2.42 -10.58
C TRP A 439 4.23 -2.35 -11.66
N HIS A 440 3.18 -1.56 -11.49
CA HIS A 440 2.15 -1.36 -12.50
C HIS A 440 2.58 -0.35 -13.59
N GLY A 441 3.74 0.29 -13.45
CA GLY A 441 4.25 1.29 -14.39
C GLY A 441 3.58 2.66 -14.27
N LEU A 442 3.02 2.98 -13.10
CA LEU A 442 2.18 4.17 -12.91
C LEU A 442 2.97 5.44 -12.65
N PHE A 443 4.22 5.35 -12.15
CA PHE A 443 5.11 6.49 -11.91
C PHE A 443 6.55 6.10 -11.56
#